data_AF-A0A2E9XDK0-F1
#
_entry.id   AF-A0A2E9XDK0-F1
#
_cell.length_a   1.000
_cell.length_b   1.000
_cell.length_c   1.000
_cell.angle_alpha   90.00
_cell.angle_beta   90.00
_cell.angle_gamma   90.00
#
_symmetry.space_group_name_H-M   'P 1'
#
loop_
_entity.id
_entity.type
_entity.pdbx_description
1 polymer ?
#
loop_
_entity_poly.entity_id
_entity_poly.type
_entity_poly.pdbx_seq_one_letter_code
_entity_poly.pdbx_strand_id
1 'polypeptide(L)'
;MSAVKLGVEWTQAEIDTLRSLVESGVAPSKLPTILGRSAGSIRARASRSKISLQYVRKGWEDLMPHLIALQAKGYSYDEIAEIVQRSPHAVRGAFYRYRKKRKFKATRQASLRERVEGVLRVYIVSDEALSIATDGLLALVAEVSGVTDGAVNLKDV
;
A
#
# COMPACT_ATOMS: atom_id res chain seq x y z
N MET A 1 5.50 -0.46 -32.71
CA MET A 1 4.83 -1.75 -32.46
C MET A 1 5.89 -2.74 -31.96
N SER A 2 5.84 -3.16 -30.69
CA SER A 2 6.81 -4.12 -30.15
C SER A 2 6.53 -5.52 -30.66
N ALA A 3 7.59 -6.25 -31.05
CA ALA A 3 7.49 -7.63 -31.54
C ALA A 3 6.92 -8.56 -30.46
N VAL A 4 5.86 -9.30 -30.79
CA VAL A 4 5.26 -10.29 -29.89
C VAL A 4 6.19 -11.50 -29.81
N LYS A 5 6.67 -11.83 -28.60
CA LYS A 5 7.50 -13.02 -28.35
C LYS A 5 6.65 -14.29 -28.41
N LEU A 6 6.50 -14.87 -29.60
CA LEU A 6 5.89 -16.18 -29.80
C LEU A 6 6.97 -17.27 -29.64
N GLY A 7 6.69 -18.32 -28.87
CA GLY A 7 7.59 -19.48 -28.70
C GLY A 7 8.78 -19.31 -27.75
N VAL A 8 9.03 -18.11 -27.20
CA VAL A 8 10.13 -17.88 -26.26
C VAL A 8 9.81 -18.46 -24.88
N GLU A 9 10.76 -19.13 -24.24
CA GLU A 9 10.59 -19.65 -22.88
C GLU A 9 10.39 -18.51 -21.87
N TRP A 10 9.68 -18.77 -20.76
CA TRP A 10 9.47 -17.77 -19.72
C TRP A 10 10.64 -17.78 -18.74
N THR A 11 11.25 -16.62 -18.53
CA THR A 11 12.28 -16.45 -17.50
C THR A 11 11.65 -16.22 -16.12
N GLN A 12 12.40 -16.50 -15.05
CA GLN A 12 11.92 -16.21 -13.70
C GLN A 12 11.64 -14.71 -13.49
N ALA A 13 12.49 -13.83 -14.04
CA ALA A 13 12.30 -12.38 -13.98
C ALA A 13 10.99 -11.92 -14.66
N GLU A 14 10.60 -12.54 -15.77
CA GLU A 14 9.30 -12.26 -16.41
C GLU A 14 8.12 -12.75 -15.56
N ILE A 15 8.26 -13.87 -14.85
CA ILE A 15 7.24 -14.40 -13.94
C ILE A 15 7.08 -13.47 -12.73
N ASP A 16 8.19 -12.99 -12.16
CA ASP A 16 8.19 -12.05 -11.04
C ASP A 16 7.57 -10.71 -11.45
N THR A 17 7.86 -10.26 -12.67
CA THR A 17 7.23 -9.07 -13.27
C THR A 17 5.72 -9.27 -13.43
N LEU A 18 5.28 -10.40 -13.99
CA LEU A 18 3.86 -10.74 -14.12
C LEU A 18 3.15 -10.74 -12.76
N ARG A 19 3.77 -11.34 -11.74
CA ARG A 19 3.23 -11.36 -10.37
C ARG A 19 3.09 -9.94 -9.82
N SER A 20 4.14 -9.13 -9.92
CA SER A 20 4.15 -7.75 -9.45
C SER A 20 3.08 -6.89 -10.15
N LEU A 21 2.89 -7.06 -11.47
CA LEU A 21 1.85 -6.36 -12.23
C LEU A 21 0.44 -6.75 -11.78
N VAL A 22 0.20 -8.03 -11.56
CA VAL A 22 -1.11 -8.50 -11.06
C VAL A 22 -1.37 -8.02 -9.64
N GLU A 23 -0.38 -8.12 -8.75
CA GLU A 23 -0.46 -7.65 -7.37
C GLU A 23 -0.63 -6.13 -7.27
N SER A 24 -0.07 -5.37 -8.19
CA SER A 24 -0.30 -3.92 -8.29
C SER A 24 -1.66 -3.55 -8.87
N GLY A 25 -2.45 -4.54 -9.30
CA GLY A 25 -3.79 -4.34 -9.82
C GLY A 25 -3.82 -3.91 -11.28
N VAL A 26 -2.80 -4.24 -12.07
CA VAL A 26 -2.82 -4.03 -13.52
C VAL A 26 -3.89 -4.93 -14.15
N ALA A 27 -4.71 -4.35 -15.02
CA ALA A 27 -5.76 -5.08 -15.71
C ALA A 27 -5.18 -6.17 -16.64
N PRO A 28 -5.73 -7.40 -16.65
CA PRO A 28 -5.25 -8.48 -17.52
C PRO A 28 -5.20 -8.14 -19.01
N SER A 29 -6.06 -7.20 -19.47
CA SER A 29 -6.10 -6.72 -20.85
C SER A 29 -4.85 -5.94 -21.28
N LYS A 30 -4.07 -5.39 -20.33
CA LYS A 30 -2.85 -4.61 -20.61
C LYS A 30 -1.57 -5.43 -20.50
N LEU A 31 -1.60 -6.55 -19.77
CA LEU A 31 -0.46 -7.46 -19.62
C LEU A 31 0.17 -7.88 -20.96
N PRO A 32 -0.59 -8.14 -22.05
CA PRO A 32 0.00 -8.46 -23.36
C PRO A 32 0.91 -7.37 -23.91
N THR A 33 0.51 -6.11 -23.73
CA THR A 33 1.28 -4.94 -24.20
C THR A 33 2.54 -4.76 -23.35
N ILE A 34 2.41 -4.87 -22.03
CA ILE A 34 3.53 -4.65 -21.09
C ILE A 34 4.58 -5.76 -21.20
N LEU A 35 4.15 -7.02 -21.26
CA LEU A 35 5.04 -8.18 -21.28
C LEU A 35 5.51 -8.56 -22.70
N GLY A 36 4.94 -7.93 -23.75
CA GLY A 36 5.25 -8.27 -25.14
C GLY A 36 4.89 -9.71 -25.50
N ARG A 37 3.85 -10.29 -24.87
CA ARG A 37 3.41 -11.68 -25.05
C ARG A 37 1.92 -11.76 -25.34
N SER A 38 1.49 -12.85 -25.96
CA SER A 38 0.07 -13.06 -26.24
C SER A 38 -0.74 -13.28 -24.95
N ALA A 39 -2.01 -12.87 -24.95
CA ALA A 39 -2.92 -13.10 -23.83
C ALA A 39 -3.11 -14.59 -23.51
N GLY A 40 -3.02 -15.47 -24.51
CA GLY A 40 -3.03 -16.93 -24.32
C GLY A 40 -1.80 -17.44 -23.57
N SER A 41 -0.60 -16.96 -23.94
CA SER A 41 0.66 -17.32 -23.26
C SER A 41 0.66 -16.86 -21.80
N ILE A 42 0.17 -15.64 -21.54
CA ILE A 42 0.06 -15.09 -20.19
C ILE A 42 -0.93 -15.89 -19.35
N ARG A 43 -2.12 -16.24 -19.88
CA ARG A 43 -3.10 -17.08 -19.17
C ARG A 43 -2.52 -18.45 -18.82
N ALA A 44 -1.86 -19.11 -19.79
CA ALA A 44 -1.25 -20.41 -19.58
C ALA A 44 -0.13 -20.34 -18.52
N ARG A 45 0.73 -19.32 -18.57
CA ARG A 45 1.80 -19.15 -17.58
C ARG A 45 1.25 -18.81 -16.20
N ALA A 46 0.32 -17.86 -16.10
CA ALA A 46 -0.29 -17.45 -14.85
C ALA A 46 -0.93 -18.65 -14.13
N SER A 47 -1.66 -19.49 -14.87
CA SER A 47 -2.22 -20.74 -14.34
C SER A 47 -1.14 -21.68 -13.79
N ARG A 48 -0.08 -21.94 -14.55
CA ARG A 48 1.03 -22.82 -14.12
C ARG A 48 1.80 -22.28 -12.92
N SER A 49 1.89 -20.94 -12.80
CA SER A 49 2.57 -20.24 -11.72
C SER A 49 1.66 -19.87 -10.55
N LYS A 50 0.39 -20.32 -10.54
CA LYS A 50 -0.63 -20.02 -9.52
C LYS A 50 -0.87 -18.51 -9.30
N ILE A 51 -0.75 -17.72 -10.36
CA ILE A 51 -1.05 -16.28 -10.37
C ILE A 51 -2.51 -16.10 -10.78
N SER A 52 -3.34 -15.55 -9.89
CA SER A 52 -4.75 -15.25 -10.20
C SER A 52 -4.83 -14.01 -11.10
N LEU A 53 -5.32 -14.19 -12.32
CA LEU A 53 -5.61 -13.07 -13.24
C LEU A 53 -6.98 -12.44 -12.97
N GLN A 54 -7.68 -12.83 -11.89
CA GLN A 54 -8.95 -12.21 -11.56
C GLN A 54 -8.72 -10.75 -11.20
N TYR A 55 -9.29 -9.85 -12.00
CA TYR A 55 -9.21 -8.43 -11.73
C TYR A 55 -10.17 -8.07 -10.61
N VAL A 56 -9.62 -7.93 -9.40
CA VAL A 56 -10.34 -7.32 -8.27
C VAL A 56 -9.92 -5.85 -8.21
N ARG A 57 -10.87 -4.94 -8.43
CA ARG A 57 -10.63 -3.50 -8.32
C ARG A 57 -10.27 -3.20 -6.86
N LYS A 58 -8.97 -3.03 -6.58
CA LYS A 58 -8.48 -2.71 -5.23
C LYS A 58 -9.07 -1.40 -4.68
N GLY A 59 -9.31 -1.36 -3.38
CA GLY A 59 -9.58 -0.11 -2.67
C GLY A 59 -8.40 0.85 -2.82
N TRP A 60 -8.63 2.15 -2.60
CA TRP A 60 -7.51 3.11 -2.61
C TRP A 60 -6.52 2.87 -1.48
N GLU A 61 -6.97 2.32 -0.37
CA GLU A 61 -6.15 2.02 0.81
C GLU A 61 -5.15 0.91 0.50
N ASP A 62 -5.60 -0.19 -0.13
CA ASP A 62 -4.73 -1.29 -0.56
C ASP A 62 -3.76 -0.89 -1.68
N LEU A 63 -4.16 0.04 -2.54
CA LEU A 63 -3.36 0.48 -3.68
C LEU A 63 -2.33 1.56 -3.29
N MET A 64 -2.56 2.29 -2.18
CA MET A 64 -1.75 3.44 -1.80
C MET A 64 -0.26 3.14 -1.61
N PRO A 65 0.16 2.03 -0.96
CA PRO A 65 1.59 1.71 -0.85
C PRO A 65 2.29 1.63 -2.22
N HIS A 66 1.60 1.05 -3.20
CA HIS A 66 2.11 0.97 -4.57
C HIS A 66 2.19 2.35 -5.24
N LEU A 67 1.15 3.18 -5.09
CA LEU A 67 1.16 4.55 -5.62
C LEU A 67 2.31 5.38 -5.04
N ILE A 68 2.57 5.26 -3.73
CA ILE A 68 3.67 5.96 -3.05
C ILE A 68 5.02 5.48 -3.59
N ALA A 69 5.18 4.17 -3.78
CA ALA A 69 6.41 3.61 -4.35
C ALA A 69 6.67 4.11 -5.77
N LEU A 70 5.63 4.26 -6.60
CA LEU A 70 5.77 4.86 -7.92
C LEU A 70 6.11 6.36 -7.85
N GLN A 71 5.43 7.13 -6.98
CA GLN A 71 5.78 8.55 -6.79
C GLN A 71 7.22 8.73 -6.31
N ALA A 72 7.70 7.87 -5.40
CA ALA A 72 9.08 7.91 -4.91
C ALA A 72 10.12 7.58 -6.00
N LYS A 73 9.74 6.81 -7.02
CA LYS A 73 10.56 6.55 -8.21
C LYS A 73 10.53 7.71 -9.23
N GLY A 74 9.77 8.77 -8.97
CA GLY A 74 9.71 9.96 -9.82
C GLY A 74 8.61 9.93 -10.88
N TYR A 75 7.74 8.91 -10.92
CA TYR A 75 6.64 8.88 -11.88
C TYR A 75 5.64 10.01 -11.62
N SER A 76 5.22 10.67 -12.70
CA SER A 76 4.14 11.66 -12.69
C SER A 76 2.79 11.02 -12.40
N TYR A 77 1.80 11.83 -12.02
CA TYR A 77 0.45 11.29 -11.76
C TYR A 77 -0.22 10.71 -13.00
N ASP A 78 0.12 11.21 -14.19
CA ASP A 78 -0.43 10.70 -15.45
C ASP A 78 0.18 9.33 -15.78
N GLU A 79 1.49 9.15 -15.60
CA GLU A 79 2.14 7.84 -15.74
C GLU A 79 1.65 6.84 -14.69
N ILE A 80 1.50 7.27 -13.43
CA ILE A 80 0.94 6.42 -12.37
C ILE A 80 -0.49 6.01 -12.74
N ALA A 81 -1.31 6.93 -13.25
CA ALA A 81 -2.68 6.67 -13.66
C ALA A 81 -2.76 5.65 -14.80
N GLU A 82 -1.82 5.71 -15.75
CA GLU A 82 -1.65 4.69 -16.77
C GLU A 82 -1.26 3.34 -16.16
N ILE A 83 -0.28 3.30 -15.25
CA ILE A 83 0.16 2.05 -14.60
C ILE A 83 -1.00 1.40 -13.84
N VAL A 84 -1.71 2.16 -13.00
CA VAL A 84 -2.81 1.62 -12.17
C VAL A 84 -4.17 1.59 -12.86
N GLN A 85 -4.23 1.94 -14.15
CA GLN A 85 -5.43 1.93 -14.99
C GLN A 85 -6.59 2.71 -14.36
N ARG A 86 -6.32 3.95 -13.94
CA ARG A 86 -7.32 4.89 -13.41
C ARG A 86 -7.16 6.24 -14.08
N SER A 87 -8.12 7.14 -13.87
CA SER A 87 -7.95 8.50 -14.37
C SER A 87 -6.91 9.27 -13.54
N PRO A 88 -6.12 10.16 -14.15
CA PRO A 88 -5.20 11.03 -13.43
C PRO A 88 -5.88 11.84 -12.32
N HIS A 89 -7.11 12.30 -12.57
CA HIS A 89 -7.93 12.98 -11.57
C HIS A 89 -8.19 12.10 -10.34
N ALA A 90 -8.50 10.81 -10.55
CA ALA A 90 -8.75 9.89 -9.46
C ALA A 90 -7.50 9.59 -8.62
N VAL A 91 -6.33 9.48 -9.27
CA VAL A 91 -5.01 9.32 -8.60
C VAL A 91 -4.69 10.56 -7.76
N ARG A 92 -4.83 11.77 -8.32
CA ARG A 92 -4.63 13.03 -7.58
C ARG A 92 -5.55 13.11 -6.36
N GLY A 93 -6.83 12.77 -6.54
CA GLY A 93 -7.80 12.72 -5.45
C GLY A 93 -7.44 11.70 -4.37
N ALA A 94 -6.88 10.55 -4.74
CA ALA A 94 -6.41 9.54 -3.79
C ALA A 94 -5.23 10.06 -2.94
N PHE A 95 -4.21 10.65 -3.57
CA PHE A 95 -3.10 11.28 -2.85
C PHE A 95 -3.55 12.41 -1.94
N TYR A 96 -4.46 13.27 -2.41
CA TYR A 96 -5.02 14.35 -1.58
C TYR A 96 -5.69 13.80 -0.32
N ARG A 97 -6.60 12.82 -0.47
CA ARG A 97 -7.28 12.19 0.67
C ARG A 97 -6.30 11.51 1.62
N TYR A 98 -5.30 10.81 1.10
CA TYR A 98 -4.26 10.16 1.89
C TYR A 98 -3.46 11.17 2.73
N ARG A 99 -2.98 12.26 2.12
CA ARG A 99 -2.25 13.33 2.81
C ARG A 99 -3.11 14.01 3.87
N LYS A 100 -4.39 14.29 3.55
CA LYS A 100 -5.36 14.86 4.50
C LYS A 100 -5.60 13.93 5.70
N LYS A 101 -5.85 12.63 5.45
CA LYS A 101 -6.04 11.61 6.49
C LYS A 101 -4.80 11.50 7.38
N ARG A 102 -3.59 11.50 6.80
CA ARG A 102 -2.33 11.50 7.57
C ARG A 102 -2.15 12.73 8.44
N LYS A 103 -2.40 13.94 7.89
CA LYS A 103 -2.32 15.18 8.67
C LYS A 103 -3.29 15.16 9.85
N PHE A 104 -4.52 14.72 9.62
CA PHE A 104 -5.51 14.59 10.68
C PHE A 104 -5.09 13.58 11.75
N LYS A 105 -4.59 12.39 11.36
CA LYS A 105 -4.08 11.37 12.29
C LYS A 105 -2.92 11.93 13.14
N ALA A 106 -1.96 12.61 12.52
CA ALA A 106 -0.83 13.22 13.22
C ALA A 106 -1.27 14.30 14.23
N THR A 107 -2.21 15.16 13.83
CA THR A 107 -2.76 16.21 14.72
C THR A 107 -3.48 15.59 15.92
N ARG A 108 -4.29 14.56 15.67
CA ARG A 108 -5.01 13.82 16.72
C ARG A 108 -4.04 13.12 17.68
N GLN A 109 -2.98 12.51 17.15
CA GLN A 109 -1.96 11.84 17.95
C GLN A 109 -1.19 12.83 18.83
N ALA A 110 -0.82 13.99 18.30
CA ALA A 110 -0.17 15.05 19.06
C ALA A 110 -1.06 15.55 20.20
N SER A 111 -2.34 15.83 19.92
CA SER A 111 -3.29 16.24 20.96
C SER A 111 -3.52 15.17 22.03
N LEU A 112 -3.55 13.89 21.64
CA LEU A 112 -3.67 12.80 22.61
C LEU A 112 -2.42 12.70 23.48
N ARG A 113 -1.23 12.83 22.89
CA ARG A 113 0.05 12.85 23.62
C ARG A 113 0.08 13.98 24.64
N GLU A 114 -0.25 15.20 24.23
CA GLU A 114 -0.30 16.37 25.11
C GLU A 114 -1.22 16.14 26.32
N ARG A 115 -2.39 15.52 26.08
CA ARG A 115 -3.32 15.17 27.17
C ARG A 115 -2.76 14.11 28.11
N VAL A 116 -2.11 13.08 27.59
CA VAL A 116 -1.48 12.01 28.41
C VAL A 116 -0.33 12.59 29.23
N GLU A 117 0.55 13.38 28.61
CA GLU A 117 1.63 14.06 29.32
C GLU A 117 1.09 14.97 30.41
N GLY A 118 0.05 15.75 30.13
CA GLY A 118 -0.59 16.62 31.13
C GLY A 118 -1.08 15.88 32.37
N VAL A 119 -1.62 14.67 32.20
CA VAL A 119 -2.03 13.81 33.33
C VAL A 119 -0.82 13.25 34.08
N LEU A 120 0.18 12.75 33.34
CA LEU A 120 1.34 12.09 33.93
C LEU A 120 2.32 13.05 34.61
N ARG A 121 2.39 14.32 34.18
CA ARG A 121 3.25 15.36 34.79
C ARG A 121 2.95 15.60 36.27
N VAL A 122 1.76 15.22 36.75
CA VAL A 122 1.43 15.27 38.19
C VAL A 122 2.22 14.24 39.01
N TYR A 123 2.65 13.14 38.36
CA TYR A 123 3.27 11.99 39.01
C TYR A 123 4.74 11.78 38.60
N ILE A 124 5.14 12.31 37.44
CA ILE A 124 6.47 12.10 36.86
C ILE A 124 7.16 13.45 36.64
N VAL A 125 8.30 13.64 37.31
CA VAL A 125 9.06 14.90 37.31
C VAL A 125 10.14 14.93 36.21
N SER A 126 10.68 13.77 35.82
CA SER A 126 11.68 13.68 34.76
C SER A 126 11.01 13.68 33.38
N ASP A 127 11.41 14.61 32.49
CA ASP A 127 10.91 14.66 31.11
C ASP A 127 11.21 13.39 30.32
N GLU A 128 12.34 12.73 30.58
CA GLU A 128 12.70 11.46 29.95
C GLU A 128 11.75 10.33 30.39
N ALA A 129 11.52 10.21 31.71
CA ALA A 129 10.60 9.22 32.25
C ALA A 129 9.15 9.49 31.82
N LEU A 130 8.77 10.77 31.69
CA LEU A 130 7.46 11.19 31.21
C LEU A 130 7.25 10.79 29.75
N SER A 131 8.27 11.01 28.89
CA SER A 131 8.20 10.62 27.48
C SER A 131 8.02 9.11 27.36
N ILE A 132 8.83 8.31 28.06
CA ILE A 132 8.76 6.84 28.04
C ILE A 132 7.39 6.35 28.50
N ALA A 133 6.88 6.87 29.62
CA ALA A 133 5.56 6.49 30.16
C ALA A 133 4.41 6.87 29.22
N THR A 134 4.51 8.05 28.59
CA THR A 134 3.54 8.52 27.59
C THR A 134 3.53 7.61 26.36
N ASP A 135 4.70 7.27 25.84
CA ASP A 135 4.83 6.38 24.68
C ASP A 135 4.27 4.98 24.97
N GLY A 136 4.57 4.43 26.15
CA GLY A 136 4.02 3.14 26.61
C GLY A 136 2.49 3.15 26.73
N LEU A 137 1.91 4.21 27.33
CA LEU A 137 0.46 4.33 27.47
C LEU A 137 -0.24 4.53 26.11
N LEU A 138 0.33 5.33 25.21
CA LEU A 138 -0.21 5.49 23.87
C LEU A 138 -0.19 4.18 23.08
N ALA A 139 0.86 3.36 23.24
CA ALA A 139 0.95 2.05 22.63
C ALA A 139 -0.15 1.11 23.17
N LEU A 140 -0.34 1.04 24.49
CA LEU A 140 -1.41 0.25 25.12
C LEU A 140 -2.81 0.71 24.68
N VAL A 141 -3.04 2.02 24.61
CA VAL A 141 -4.33 2.56 24.13
C VAL A 141 -4.58 2.14 22.68
N ALA A 142 -3.57 2.18 21.82
CA ALA A 142 -3.69 1.74 20.44
C ALA A 142 -4.02 0.24 20.33
N GLU A 143 -3.41 -0.59 21.16
CA GLU A 143 -3.68 -2.03 21.27
C GLU A 143 -5.13 -2.30 21.71
N VAL A 144 -5.57 -1.71 22.82
CA VAL A 144 -6.92 -1.90 23.38
C VAL A 144 -8.02 -1.38 22.44
N SER A 145 -7.76 -0.29 21.71
CA SER A 145 -8.74 0.27 20.77
C SER A 145 -8.77 -0.42 19.40
N GLY A 146 -7.94 -1.44 19.17
CA GLY A 146 -7.84 -2.10 17.87
C GLY A 146 -7.34 -1.18 16.76
N VAL A 147 -6.65 -0.08 17.12
CA VAL A 147 -6.09 0.93 16.21
C VAL A 147 -4.59 0.67 15.99
N THR A 148 -4.10 -0.54 16.28
CA THR A 148 -2.80 -0.97 15.78
C THR A 148 -2.89 -0.96 14.26
N ASP A 149 -2.00 -0.19 13.62
CA ASP A 149 -1.82 -0.20 12.16
C ASP A 149 -1.36 -1.61 11.74
N GLY A 150 -2.29 -2.56 11.64
CA GLY A 150 -2.05 -3.95 11.27
C GLY A 150 -1.62 -4.87 12.42
N ALA A 151 -2.44 -5.90 12.66
CA ALA A 151 -2.18 -7.14 13.39
C ALA A 151 -1.91 -7.04 14.91
N VAL A 152 -2.93 -7.32 15.74
CA VAL A 152 -3.01 -8.52 16.62
C VAL A 152 -4.51 -8.76 16.92
N ASN A 153 -4.97 -10.00 16.77
CA ASN A 153 -6.32 -10.43 17.15
C ASN A 153 -6.24 -11.03 18.56
N LEU A 154 -6.79 -10.36 19.57
CA LEU A 154 -6.80 -10.80 20.98
C LEU A 154 -7.77 -11.97 21.25
N LYS A 155 -8.07 -12.79 20.25
CA LYS A 155 -8.79 -14.06 20.42
C LYS A 155 -7.88 -15.28 20.54
N ASP A 156 -6.56 -15.07 20.52
CA ASP A 156 -5.55 -16.14 20.56
C ASP A 156 -4.71 -16.13 21.87
N VAL A 157 -5.24 -15.57 22.97
CA VAL A 157 -4.70 -15.75 24.34
C VAL A 157 -5.80 -16.25 25.27
#